data_AF-A0A2V9UJV9-F1
#
_entry.id   AF-A0A2V9UJV9-F1
#
_cell.length_a   1.000
_cell.length_b   1.000
_cell.length_c   1.000
_cell.angle_alpha   90.00
_cell.angle_beta   90.00
_cell.angle_gamma   90.00
#
_symmetry.space_group_name_H-M   'P 1'
#
loop_
_entity.id
_entity.type
_entity.pdbx_description
1 polymer ?
#
loop_
_entity_poly.entity_id
_entity_poly.type
_entity_poly.pdbx_seq_one_letter_code
_entity_poly.pdbx_strand_id
1 'polypeptide(L)'
;MGTESQFVVERVQTGVRLEKRLLKVLKGFAEYHDMSLGDLLEGIVLHAFDGKTPFSASSLERIQDLKKFCGLDLDSTASHRLTEIKRHPGSKMTSEKKK
;
A
#
# COMPACT_ATOMS: atom_id res chain seq x y z
N MET A 1 -25.25 -14.13 -4.19
CA MET A 1 -24.22 -13.12 -4.51
C MET A 1 -23.24 -13.14 -3.37
N GLY A 2 -22.11 -13.83 -3.55
CA GLY A 2 -21.15 -14.07 -2.48
C GLY A 2 -20.51 -12.75 -2.05
N THR A 3 -20.45 -12.51 -0.75
CA THR A 3 -19.67 -11.45 -0.12
C THR A 3 -18.20 -11.65 -0.52
N GLU A 4 -17.74 -10.95 -1.56
CA GLU A 4 -16.32 -10.88 -1.85
C GLU A 4 -15.61 -10.26 -0.63
N SER A 5 -14.66 -10.98 -0.05
CA SER A 5 -13.86 -10.51 1.08
C SER A 5 -13.21 -9.17 0.74
N GLN A 6 -13.72 -8.11 1.35
CA GLN A 6 -13.29 -6.74 1.08
C GLN A 6 -12.17 -6.38 2.07
N PHE A 7 -11.00 -6.03 1.55
CA PHE A 7 -9.84 -5.68 2.38
C PHE A 7 -9.96 -4.25 2.87
N VAL A 8 -10.14 -4.05 4.17
CA VAL A 8 -10.25 -2.73 4.78
C VAL A 8 -8.86 -2.13 4.99
N VAL A 9 -8.62 -0.92 4.47
CA VAL A 9 -7.29 -0.30 4.47
C VAL A 9 -7.32 1.19 4.80
N GLU A 10 -6.20 1.71 5.31
CA GLU A 10 -5.96 3.15 5.41
C GLU A 10 -5.25 3.62 4.13
N ARG A 11 -5.70 4.74 3.53
CA ARG A 11 -4.99 5.36 2.42
C ARG A 11 -4.34 6.67 2.83
N VAL A 12 -3.21 6.99 2.21
CA VAL A 12 -2.48 8.24 2.40
C VAL A 12 -2.62 9.09 1.16
N GLN A 13 -2.89 10.39 1.36
CA GLN A 13 -2.91 11.36 0.28
C GLN A 13 -1.47 11.64 -0.19
N THR A 14 -1.21 11.41 -1.47
CA THR A 14 0.02 11.87 -2.16
C THR A 14 -0.40 12.61 -3.44
N GLY A 15 0.33 12.48 -4.56
CA GLY A 15 -0.19 12.82 -5.88
C GLY A 15 -1.38 11.93 -6.28
N VAL A 16 -1.34 10.65 -5.88
CA VAL A 16 -2.47 9.71 -5.95
C VAL A 16 -2.75 9.11 -4.57
N ARG A 17 -3.99 8.71 -4.32
CA ARG A 17 -4.39 8.17 -3.01
C ARG A 17 -4.10 6.67 -2.95
N LEU A 18 -3.11 6.28 -2.15
CA LEU A 18 -2.56 4.91 -2.12
C LEU A 18 -2.74 4.26 -0.76
N GLU A 19 -2.80 2.93 -0.74
CA GLU A 19 -2.80 2.17 0.51
C GLU A 19 -1.51 2.44 1.30
N LYS A 20 -1.65 2.69 2.59
CA LYS A 20 -0.57 3.21 3.46
C LYS A 20 0.62 2.28 3.56
N ARG A 21 0.40 0.97 3.74
CA ARG A 21 1.48 -0.01 3.94
C ARG A 21 2.22 -0.29 2.63
N LEU A 22 1.50 -0.42 1.53
CA LEU A 22 2.03 -0.52 0.16
C LEU A 22 2.86 0.71 -0.18
N LEU A 23 2.39 1.92 0.15
CA LEU A 23 3.18 3.14 -0.03
C LEU A 23 4.50 3.09 0.75
N LYS A 24 4.51 2.56 1.98
CA LYS A 24 5.76 2.37 2.75
C LYS A 24 6.71 1.38 2.09
N VAL A 25 6.20 0.25 1.59
CA VAL A 25 7.00 -0.74 0.86
C VAL A 25 7.59 -0.10 -0.40
N LEU A 26 6.78 0.59 -1.20
CA LEU A 26 7.25 1.26 -2.43
C LEU A 26 8.32 2.31 -2.14
N LYS A 27 8.13 3.16 -1.12
CA LYS A 27 9.12 4.17 -0.73
C LYS A 27 10.41 3.53 -0.21
N GLY A 28 10.32 2.50 0.63
CA GLY A 28 11.50 1.80 1.15
C GLY A 28 12.28 1.08 0.06
N PHE A 29 11.58 0.52 -0.93
CA PHE A 29 12.22 -0.14 -2.07
C PHE A 29 12.87 0.87 -3.03
N ALA A 30 12.21 2.02 -3.27
CA ALA A 30 12.78 3.10 -4.07
C ALA A 30 14.07 3.64 -3.43
N GLU A 31 14.06 3.88 -2.12
CA GLU A 31 15.25 4.30 -1.36
C GLU A 31 16.38 3.26 -1.43
N TYR A 32 16.06 1.97 -1.31
CA TYR A 32 17.05 0.89 -1.41
C TYR A 32 17.81 0.86 -2.75
N HIS A 33 17.20 1.38 -3.82
CA HIS A 33 17.77 1.44 -5.15
C HIS A 33 18.19 2.86 -5.58
N ASP A 34 18.25 3.81 -4.65
CA ASP A 34 18.62 5.21 -4.92
C ASP A 34 17.79 5.84 -6.07
N MET A 35 16.50 5.51 -6.14
CA MET A 35 15.58 6.00 -7.19
C MET A 35 14.37 6.72 -6.61
N SER A 36 13.72 7.54 -7.43
CA SER A 36 12.50 8.22 -7.01
C SER A 36 11.32 7.23 -6.95
N LEU A 37 10.29 7.56 -6.15
CA LEU A 37 9.03 6.82 -6.16
C LEU A 37 8.35 6.87 -7.55
N GLY A 38 8.55 7.96 -8.30
CA GLY A 38 8.03 8.11 -9.66
C GLY A 38 8.66 7.10 -10.61
N ASP A 39 9.99 7.06 -10.67
CA ASP A 39 10.74 6.14 -11.54
C ASP A 39 10.38 4.67 -11.26
N LEU A 40 10.24 4.32 -9.97
CA LEU A 40 9.81 2.99 -9.57
C LEU A 40 8.41 2.66 -10.11
N LEU A 41 7.45 3.57 -9.93
CA LEU A 41 6.06 3.35 -10.37
C LEU A 41 5.96 3.28 -11.89
N GLU A 42 6.64 4.17 -12.60
CA GLU A 42 6.70 4.17 -14.07
C GLU A 42 7.32 2.88 -14.59
N GLY A 43 8.42 2.42 -14.00
CA GLY A 43 9.06 1.15 -14.34
C GLY A 43 8.12 -0.06 -14.14
N ILE A 44 7.39 -0.12 -13.03
CA ILE A 44 6.39 -1.17 -12.78
C ILE A 44 5.29 -1.15 -13.83
N VAL A 45 4.75 0.03 -14.15
CA VAL A 45 3.66 0.20 -15.11
C VAL A 45 4.09 -0.18 -16.52
N LEU A 46 5.29 0.24 -16.96
CA LEU A 46 5.82 -0.11 -18.28
C LEU A 46 5.99 -1.62 -18.45
N HIS A 47 6.53 -2.32 -17.44
CA HIS A 47 6.61 -3.78 -17.47
C HIS A 47 5.22 -4.44 -17.48
N ALA A 48 4.25 -3.91 -16.72
CA ALA A 48 2.89 -4.43 -16.71
C ALA A 48 2.19 -4.24 -18.06
N PHE A 49 2.36 -3.10 -18.72
CA PHE A 49 1.85 -2.87 -20.08
C PHE A 49 2.47 -3.81 -21.11
N ASP A 50 3.75 -4.15 -20.95
CA ASP A 50 4.46 -5.14 -21.77
C ASP A 50 4.11 -6.60 -21.42
N GLY A 51 3.36 -6.87 -20.34
CA GLY A 51 3.10 -8.22 -19.84
C GLY A 51 4.32 -8.92 -19.24
N LYS A 52 5.33 -8.16 -18.78
CA LYS A 52 6.59 -8.65 -18.21
C LYS A 52 6.61 -8.51 -16.69
N THR A 53 7.50 -9.25 -16.03
CA THR A 53 7.73 -9.15 -14.59
C THR A 53 8.65 -7.97 -14.27
N PRO A 54 8.25 -7.00 -13.42
CA PRO A 54 9.04 -5.81 -13.13
C PRO A 54 10.24 -6.05 -12.19
N PHE A 55 10.28 -7.19 -11.50
CA PHE A 55 11.26 -7.46 -10.44
C PHE A 55 11.97 -8.79 -10.66
N SER A 56 13.28 -8.80 -10.39
CA SER A 56 14.08 -10.02 -10.31
C SER A 56 13.78 -10.80 -9.01
N ALA A 57 14.29 -12.03 -8.91
CA ALA A 57 14.17 -12.83 -7.68
C ALA A 57 14.75 -12.11 -6.45
N SER A 58 15.92 -11.48 -6.57
CA SER A 58 16.55 -10.74 -5.47
C SER A 58 15.76 -9.49 -5.07
N SER A 59 15.19 -8.77 -6.05
CA SER A 59 14.27 -7.66 -5.76
C SER A 59 13.01 -8.13 -5.05
N LEU A 60 12.45 -9.27 -5.44
CA LEU A 60 11.28 -9.86 -4.77
C LEU A 60 11.59 -10.25 -3.32
N GLU A 61 12.76 -10.81 -3.04
CA GLU A 61 13.21 -11.10 -1.66
C GLU A 61 13.24 -9.83 -0.80
N ARG A 62 13.86 -8.75 -1.31
CA ARG A 62 13.87 -7.44 -0.64
C ARG A 62 12.47 -6.89 -0.40
N ILE A 63 11.59 -7.01 -1.39
CA ILE A 63 10.18 -6.60 -1.25
C ILE A 63 9.50 -7.42 -0.15
N GLN A 64 9.73 -8.73 -0.05
CA GLN A 64 9.14 -9.55 1.02
C GLN A 64 9.58 -9.10 2.42
N ASP A 65 10.85 -8.73 2.59
CA ASP A 65 11.34 -8.22 3.88
C ASP A 65 10.72 -6.86 4.23
N LEU A 66 10.60 -5.96 3.25
CA LEU A 66 9.89 -4.69 3.41
C LEU A 66 8.41 -4.90 3.74
N LYS A 67 7.75 -5.89 3.12
CA LYS A 67 6.35 -6.25 3.42
C LYS A 67 6.20 -6.67 4.88
N LYS A 68 7.08 -7.52 5.39
CA LYS A 68 7.08 -7.94 6.81
C LYS A 68 7.23 -6.73 7.74
N PHE A 69 8.21 -5.86 7.47
CA PHE A 69 8.44 -4.66 8.28
C PHE A 69 7.26 -3.68 8.26
N CYS A 70 6.62 -3.50 7.10
CA CYS A 70 5.47 -2.62 6.95
C CYS A 70 4.14 -3.25 7.40
N GLY A 71 4.14 -4.54 7.74
CA GLY A 71 2.93 -5.32 8.02
C GLY A 71 1.99 -5.43 6.81
N LEU A 72 2.51 -5.45 5.57
CA LEU A 72 1.72 -5.58 4.35
C LEU A 72 1.45 -7.05 4.03
N ASP A 73 0.19 -7.46 4.20
CA ASP A 73 -0.33 -8.80 3.99
C ASP A 73 -1.11 -8.96 2.67
N LEU A 74 -1.15 -7.91 1.84
CA LEU A 74 -1.84 -7.93 0.55
C LEU A 74 -1.01 -8.63 -0.53
N ASP A 75 -1.71 -9.27 -1.46
CA ASP A 75 -1.18 -9.82 -2.71
C ASP A 75 -2.06 -9.37 -3.91
N SER A 76 -1.81 -9.93 -5.10
CA SER A 76 -2.56 -9.57 -6.31
C SER A 76 -4.06 -9.92 -6.23
N THR A 77 -4.46 -10.86 -5.37
CA THR A 77 -5.89 -11.22 -5.18
C THR A 77 -6.69 -10.12 -4.48
N ALA A 78 -6.00 -9.18 -3.82
CA ALA A 78 -6.61 -7.99 -3.22
C ALA A 78 -6.83 -6.85 -4.22
N SER A 79 -6.35 -6.98 -5.46
CA SER A 79 -6.54 -5.97 -6.50
C SER A 79 -8.02 -5.67 -6.69
N HIS A 80 -8.37 -4.38 -6.80
CA HIS A 80 -9.75 -3.87 -6.91
C HIS A 80 -10.71 -4.20 -5.76
N ARG A 81 -10.24 -4.88 -4.69
CA ARG A 81 -11.05 -5.27 -3.52
C ARG A 81 -10.74 -4.46 -2.25
N LEU A 82 -9.92 -3.42 -2.36
CA LEU A 82 -9.51 -2.58 -1.23
C LEU A 82 -10.53 -1.49 -0.91
N THR A 83 -11.12 -1.53 0.28
CA THR A 83 -12.02 -0.49 0.79
C THR A 83 -11.37 0.37 1.84
N GLU A 84 -11.50 1.67 1.66
CA GLU A 84 -10.92 2.62 2.59
C GLU A 84 -11.74 2.71 3.87
N ILE A 85 -11.06 2.73 5.03
CA ILE A 85 -11.66 3.02 6.32
C ILE A 85 -12.33 4.39 6.24
N LYS A 86 -13.66 4.43 6.32
CA LYS A 86 -14.41 5.69 6.46
C LYS A 86 -14.10 6.25 7.85
N ARG A 87 -13.20 7.23 7.92
CA ARG A 87 -12.97 7.97 9.17
C ARG A 87 -14.26 8.75 9.48
N HIS A 88 -14.99 8.34 10.51
CA HIS A 88 -16.18 9.07 10.97
C HIS A 88 -15.72 10.40 11.60
N PRO A 89 -16.11 11.57 11.08
CA PRO A 89 -15.82 12.84 11.73
C PRO A 89 -16.77 12.99 12.93
N GLY A 90 -16.48 12.35 14.08
CA GLY A 90 -17.47 12.36 15.17
C GLY A 90 -17.12 11.78 16.53
N SER A 91 -15.95 11.21 16.79
CA SER A 91 -15.61 10.83 18.17
C SER A 91 -15.02 12.04 18.92
N LYS A 92 -15.88 12.98 19.33
CA LYS A 92 -15.52 13.94 20.38
C LYS A 92 -15.17 13.15 21.63
N MET A 93 -13.93 13.23 22.05
CA MET A 93 -13.48 12.76 23.36
C MET A 93 -14.27 13.56 24.42
N THR A 94 -15.26 12.93 25.04
CA THR A 94 -15.93 13.48 26.21
C THR A 94 -14.93 13.44 27.37
N SER A 95 -14.20 14.53 27.58
CA SER A 95 -13.54 14.79 28.86
C SER A 95 -14.63 14.96 29.91
N GLU A 96 -14.93 13.87 30.61
CA GLU A 96 -15.77 13.86 31.79
C GLU A 96 -15.05 14.64 32.88
N LYS A 97 -15.53 15.87 33.10
CA LYS A 97 -15.07 16.77 34.15
C LYS A 97 -15.58 16.20 35.49
N LYS A 98 -14.75 15.40 36.17
CA LYS A 98 -15.05 14.96 37.54
C LYS A 98 -14.78 16.12 38.50
N LYS A 99 -15.86 16.51 39.16
CA LYS A 99 -16.02 17.51 40.21
C LYS A 99 -15.10 17.26 41.40
#